data_AF-I1JHB6-F1
#
_entry.id   AF-I1JHB6-F1
#
_cell.length_a   1.000
_cell.length_b   1.000
_cell.length_c   1.000
_cell.angle_alpha   90.00
_cell.angle_beta   90.00
_cell.angle_gamma   90.00
#
_symmetry.space_group_name_H-M   'P 1'
#
loop_
_entity.id
_entity.type
_entity.pdbx_description
1 polymer ?
#
loop_
_entity_poly.entity_id
_entity_poly.type
_entity_poly.pdbx_seq_one_letter_code
_entity_poly.pdbx_strand_id
1 'polypeptide(L)'
;MDTKFARRTERIGRTTCSYWRAGRCNRNPCRFLHIETPSPPAACGYGNTAYSYGKKPHSSSENTPKYGSKKALLRDNGDRGDATRVAKAFKKSSPRICKYWINNNCVHGEQCLYLHSWFCGDGFSTVTKLQEHKKVITGIALPVGSDKLYSGSTDGTVRIWDCHTGQCAKVINLGAEVTSLISEGSWIFVGLQNAVKAWNIQTMSEFTLDGPKGRVRAMTVGNNTLFAGAEDGVIFAWRGSSKADSPFELVASLTGHTKAVVCLAVGCKMLYSGSMDQSIKVWDMDTLQCTMTLNDHTDVVTSLICWDQYLLSSSSDRTIKVWACIEAGSLEVIYTHTEENGVVSLFGMPDAEGKPILFSSCRDNSVHMYELPSFSERGRLFAKKDVALIELGPGGLFFTGDESGLLMVWKWLEVPKVASS
;
A
#
# COMPACT_ATOMS: atom_id res chain seq x y z
N MET A 1 10.96 57.24 -23.25
CA MET A 1 11.04 56.17 -24.27
C MET A 1 10.43 54.92 -23.64
N ASP A 2 9.15 54.72 -23.89
CA ASP A 2 8.41 53.53 -23.48
C ASP A 2 8.77 52.35 -24.37
N THR A 3 9.17 51.22 -23.79
CA THR A 3 9.24 49.94 -24.49
C THR A 3 8.40 48.90 -23.75
N LYS A 4 7.18 48.69 -24.29
CA LYS A 4 6.24 47.63 -23.94
C LYS A 4 6.84 46.25 -24.25
N PHE A 5 7.01 45.41 -23.23
CA PHE A 5 7.12 43.96 -23.45
C PHE A 5 5.71 43.38 -23.62
N ALA A 6 5.33 43.11 -24.88
CA ALA A 6 4.12 42.38 -25.20
C ALA A 6 4.31 40.89 -24.82
N ARG A 7 3.66 40.46 -23.73
CA ARG A 7 3.48 39.04 -23.41
C ARG A 7 2.62 38.41 -24.53
N ARG A 8 3.25 37.61 -25.39
CA ARG A 8 2.55 36.66 -26.27
C ARG A 8 1.85 35.63 -25.38
N THR A 9 0.57 35.84 -25.10
CA THR A 9 -0.31 34.79 -24.59
C THR A 9 -0.53 33.79 -25.71
N GLU A 10 0.23 32.70 -25.71
CA GLU A 10 -0.05 31.57 -26.59
C GLU A 10 -1.42 31.01 -26.24
N ARG A 11 -2.38 31.18 -27.16
CA ARG A 11 -3.70 30.55 -27.08
C ARG A 11 -3.51 29.03 -27.06
N ILE A 12 -3.60 28.43 -25.88
CA ILE A 12 -3.73 26.98 -25.70
C ILE A 12 -5.00 26.55 -26.42
N GLY A 13 -4.86 25.65 -27.40
CA GLY A 13 -5.99 25.17 -28.20
C GLY A 13 -6.98 24.37 -27.34
N ARG A 14 -8.28 24.49 -27.59
CA ARG A 14 -9.36 23.73 -26.90
C ARG A 14 -9.38 22.23 -27.23
N THR A 15 -8.43 21.74 -28.02
CA THR A 15 -8.38 20.36 -28.49
C THR A 15 -7.22 19.60 -27.84
N THR A 16 -7.49 18.36 -27.43
CA THR A 16 -6.51 17.46 -26.81
C THR A 16 -5.40 17.10 -27.80
N CYS A 17 -4.15 17.07 -27.33
CA CYS A 17 -2.99 16.69 -28.12
C CYS A 17 -3.08 15.21 -28.56
N SER A 18 -3.11 14.96 -29.86
CA SER A 18 -3.18 13.60 -30.43
C SER A 18 -1.92 12.77 -30.12
N TYR A 19 -0.74 13.42 -30.08
CA TYR A 19 0.51 12.75 -29.70
C TYR A 19 0.58 12.45 -28.20
N TRP A 20 -0.07 13.26 -27.36
CA TRP A 20 -0.19 12.97 -25.93
C TRP A 20 -1.13 11.78 -25.68
N ARG A 21 -2.29 11.72 -26.36
CA ARG A 21 -3.18 10.55 -26.34
C ARG A 21 -2.47 9.26 -26.75
N ALA A 22 -1.48 9.36 -27.64
CA ALA A 22 -0.67 8.23 -28.09
C ALA A 22 0.62 8.03 -27.26
N GLY A 23 0.79 8.73 -26.13
CA GLY A 23 1.95 8.59 -25.22
C GLY A 23 3.28 9.10 -25.76
N ARG A 24 3.28 9.94 -26.79
CA ARG A 24 4.47 10.32 -27.59
C ARG A 24 4.73 11.83 -27.68
N CYS A 25 4.10 12.65 -26.84
CA CYS A 25 4.32 14.10 -26.84
C CYS A 25 5.55 14.49 -26.00
N ASN A 26 6.53 15.17 -26.61
CA ASN A 26 7.78 15.60 -25.98
C ASN A 26 8.01 17.14 -26.02
N ARG A 27 6.96 17.94 -26.26
CA ARG A 27 7.06 19.41 -26.31
C ARG A 27 6.64 20.06 -24.98
N ASN A 28 7.45 21.02 -24.52
CA ASN A 28 7.15 21.86 -23.35
C ASN A 28 7.44 23.36 -23.63
N PRO A 29 6.44 24.27 -23.64
CA PRO A 29 5.01 24.01 -23.46
C PRO A 29 4.36 23.46 -24.75
N CYS A 30 3.50 22.46 -24.61
CA CYS A 30 2.70 21.94 -25.72
C CYS A 30 1.53 22.90 -26.01
N ARG A 31 1.28 23.18 -27.29
CA ARG A 31 0.21 24.08 -27.74
C ARG A 31 -1.21 23.51 -27.58
N PHE A 32 -1.32 22.20 -27.32
CA PHE A 32 -2.58 21.45 -27.22
C PHE A 32 -2.75 20.86 -25.82
N LEU A 33 -3.99 20.66 -25.38
CA LEU A 33 -4.30 20.21 -24.02
C LEU A 33 -3.88 18.75 -23.79
N HIS A 34 -3.37 18.47 -22.60
CA HIS A 34 -3.11 17.13 -22.09
C HIS A 34 -4.25 16.71 -21.13
N ILE A 35 -5.48 16.84 -21.60
CA ILE A 35 -6.70 16.51 -20.85
C ILE A 35 -7.73 15.93 -21.82
N GLU A 36 -8.43 14.87 -21.43
CA GLU A 36 -9.55 14.32 -22.20
C GLU A 36 -10.85 14.95 -21.72
N THR A 37 -11.47 15.79 -22.56
CA THR A 37 -12.83 16.30 -22.30
C THR A 37 -13.87 15.30 -22.84
N PRO A 38 -14.89 14.92 -22.05
CA PRO A 38 -15.97 14.07 -22.52
C PRO A 38 -16.81 14.79 -23.58
N SER A 39 -17.17 14.08 -24.66
CA SER A 39 -18.03 14.60 -25.73
C SER A 39 -19.49 14.70 -25.28
N PRO A 40 -20.22 15.78 -25.62
CA PRO A 40 -21.65 15.87 -25.31
C PRO A 40 -22.48 14.96 -26.25
N PRO A 41 -23.58 14.36 -25.77
CA PRO A 41 -24.45 13.53 -26.60
C PRO A 41 -25.29 14.38 -27.57
N ALA A 42 -25.45 13.88 -28.79
CA ALA A 42 -26.33 14.44 -29.80
C ALA A 42 -27.81 14.16 -29.46
N ALA A 43 -28.65 15.20 -29.45
CA ALA A 43 -30.09 15.08 -29.68
C ALA A 43 -30.32 14.64 -31.15
N CYS A 44 -31.37 13.94 -31.58
CA CYS A 44 -32.78 13.92 -31.22
C CYS A 44 -33.49 12.74 -31.93
N GLY A 45 -34.70 12.36 -31.50
CA GLY A 45 -35.64 11.57 -32.34
C GLY A 45 -36.73 10.81 -31.59
N TYR A 46 -37.93 11.40 -31.49
CA TYR A 46 -39.18 10.80 -31.01
C TYR A 46 -39.65 9.61 -31.86
N GLY A 47 -40.31 8.62 -31.23
CA GLY A 47 -41.10 7.60 -31.92
C GLY A 47 -41.70 6.55 -30.98
N ASN A 48 -42.98 6.74 -30.63
CA ASN A 48 -43.83 5.82 -29.87
C ASN A 48 -43.90 4.40 -30.48
N THR A 49 -44.01 3.37 -29.64
CA THR A 49 -45.17 2.45 -29.63
C THR A 49 -45.13 1.50 -28.42
N ALA A 50 -46.29 1.40 -27.78
CA ALA A 50 -46.60 0.56 -26.62
C ALA A 50 -46.64 -0.93 -26.98
N TYR A 51 -46.43 -1.82 -26.00
CA TYR A 51 -47.36 -2.92 -25.67
C TYR A 51 -47.11 -3.41 -24.24
N SER A 52 -48.22 -3.69 -23.57
CA SER A 52 -48.39 -3.99 -22.15
C SER A 52 -48.73 -5.48 -21.91
N TYR A 53 -48.76 -5.85 -20.62
CA TYR A 53 -49.18 -7.12 -20.00
C TYR A 53 -48.12 -8.23 -19.98
N GLY A 54 -47.83 -8.93 -18.89
CA GLY A 54 -48.48 -9.07 -17.59
C GLY A 54 -48.64 -10.56 -17.25
N LYS A 55 -48.31 -10.93 -15.99
CA LYS A 55 -48.62 -12.19 -15.25
C LYS A 55 -47.57 -13.33 -15.20
N LYS A 56 -47.05 -13.54 -13.99
CA LYS A 56 -46.89 -14.86 -13.31
C LYS A 56 -48.28 -15.32 -12.79
N PRO A 57 -48.58 -16.59 -12.35
CA PRO A 57 -47.72 -17.50 -11.54
C PRO A 57 -47.94 -19.04 -11.64
N HIS A 58 -47.16 -19.80 -10.82
CA HIS A 58 -47.34 -21.19 -10.31
C HIS A 58 -47.30 -22.36 -11.33
N SER A 59 -46.99 -23.63 -11.03
CA SER A 59 -46.19 -24.42 -10.06
C SER A 59 -46.46 -25.90 -10.36
N SER A 60 -45.47 -26.79 -10.20
CA SER A 60 -45.54 -28.26 -9.90
C SER A 60 -44.69 -29.11 -10.87
N SER A 61 -43.62 -29.73 -10.34
CA SER A 61 -43.42 -31.19 -10.22
C SER A 61 -43.34 -31.94 -11.57
N GLU A 62 -42.32 -32.73 -11.91
CA GLU A 62 -41.79 -33.85 -11.13
C GLU A 62 -40.58 -34.48 -11.87
N ASN A 63 -39.79 -35.27 -11.12
CA ASN A 63 -38.94 -36.40 -11.54
C ASN A 63 -37.48 -36.17 -12.02
N THR A 64 -36.59 -36.24 -11.02
CA THR A 64 -35.20 -36.76 -11.05
C THR A 64 -35.17 -38.30 -11.28
N PRO A 65 -34.02 -38.97 -11.60
CA PRO A 65 -32.99 -39.25 -10.58
C PRO A 65 -31.51 -39.21 -11.05
N LYS A 66 -30.66 -39.13 -10.02
CA LYS A 66 -29.19 -39.11 -9.96
C LYS A 66 -28.56 -40.52 -10.03
N TYR A 67 -27.32 -40.62 -10.49
CA TYR A 67 -26.11 -41.32 -9.92
C TYR A 67 -25.09 -41.47 -11.07
N GLY A 68 -23.77 -41.28 -10.99
CA GLY A 68 -22.79 -41.54 -9.93
C GLY A 68 -21.99 -42.81 -10.29
N SER A 69 -20.66 -42.69 -10.52
CA SER A 69 -19.60 -43.69 -10.21
C SER A 69 -18.48 -43.89 -11.26
N LYS A 70 -17.26 -43.53 -10.84
CA LYS A 70 -15.93 -44.21 -10.90
C LYS A 70 -15.46 -45.04 -12.13
N LYS A 71 -14.25 -44.64 -12.56
CA LYS A 71 -13.02 -45.39 -12.95
C LYS A 71 -13.11 -46.53 -13.99
N ALA A 72 -12.30 -46.41 -15.04
CA ALA A 72 -11.58 -47.55 -15.62
C ALA A 72 -10.18 -47.13 -16.11
N LEU A 73 -9.17 -47.87 -15.63
CA LEU A 73 -7.81 -47.94 -16.15
C LEU A 73 -7.83 -48.80 -17.41
N LEU A 74 -7.23 -48.33 -18.51
CA LEU A 74 -6.78 -49.19 -19.59
C LEU A 74 -5.38 -48.74 -20.03
N ARG A 75 -4.45 -49.69 -19.91
CA ARG A 75 -3.16 -49.72 -20.59
C ARG A 75 -3.43 -50.15 -22.03
N ASP A 76 -2.82 -49.47 -23.01
CA ASP A 76 -2.26 -50.18 -24.16
C ASP A 76 -1.07 -49.42 -24.76
N ASN A 77 -0.12 -50.18 -25.30
CA ASN A 77 1.17 -49.74 -25.80
C ASN A 77 1.13 -49.35 -27.28
N GLY A 78 1.84 -48.26 -27.60
CA GLY A 78 2.66 -48.07 -28.80
C GLY A 78 2.00 -48.05 -30.18
N ASP A 79 2.02 -46.88 -30.83
CA ASP A 79 2.61 -46.82 -32.18
C ASP A 79 3.12 -45.42 -32.57
N ARG A 80 4.16 -45.41 -33.40
CA ARG A 80 4.91 -44.24 -33.88
C ARG A 80 4.10 -43.48 -34.94
N GLY A 81 4.16 -42.14 -34.94
CA GLY A 81 3.82 -41.38 -36.15
C GLY A 81 3.40 -39.94 -35.96
N ASP A 82 4.37 -39.06 -36.16
CA ASP A 82 4.24 -37.75 -36.81
C ASP A 82 3.83 -36.50 -36.02
N ALA A 83 4.60 -35.46 -36.30
CA ALA A 83 4.75 -34.25 -35.53
C ALA A 83 3.81 -33.16 -36.01
N THR A 84 3.01 -32.61 -35.10
CA THR A 84 2.54 -31.23 -35.20
C THR A 84 2.46 -30.66 -33.79
N ARG A 85 3.51 -29.92 -33.40
CA ARG A 85 3.58 -29.15 -32.16
C ARG A 85 2.51 -28.05 -32.21
N VAL A 86 1.32 -28.33 -31.68
CA VAL A 86 0.43 -27.29 -31.20
C VAL A 86 1.08 -26.72 -29.94
N ALA A 87 1.73 -25.56 -30.08
CA ALA A 87 2.26 -24.81 -28.96
C ALA A 87 1.09 -24.38 -28.06
N LYS A 88 0.79 -25.19 -27.03
CA LYS A 88 0.01 -24.70 -25.89
C LYS A 88 0.81 -23.54 -25.30
N ALA A 89 0.30 -22.33 -25.47
CA ALA A 89 0.75 -21.16 -24.74
C ALA A 89 0.61 -21.47 -23.24
N PHE A 90 1.69 -21.93 -22.62
CA PHE A 90 1.80 -21.92 -21.17
C PHE A 90 1.63 -20.46 -20.76
N LYS A 91 0.57 -20.15 -20.00
CA LYS A 91 0.57 -18.96 -19.13
C LYS A 91 1.92 -18.97 -18.45
N LYS A 92 2.79 -17.98 -18.75
CA LYS A 92 4.08 -17.82 -18.07
C LYS A 92 3.74 -17.78 -16.58
N SER A 93 4.09 -18.84 -15.85
CA SER A 93 3.88 -18.86 -14.41
C SER A 93 4.67 -17.70 -13.83
N SER A 94 4.07 -16.92 -12.93
CA SER A 94 4.76 -15.85 -12.22
C SER A 94 6.11 -16.36 -11.68
N PRO A 95 7.18 -15.55 -11.77
CA PRO A 95 8.50 -15.97 -11.32
C PRO A 95 8.43 -16.33 -9.83
N ARG A 96 8.87 -17.54 -9.48
CA ARG A 96 8.91 -18.02 -8.10
C ARG A 96 10.35 -18.13 -7.63
N ILE A 97 10.62 -17.60 -6.45
CA ILE A 97 11.91 -17.72 -5.77
C ILE A 97 12.18 -19.17 -5.35
N CYS A 98 13.43 -19.60 -5.43
CA CYS A 98 13.83 -20.96 -5.04
C CYS A 98 13.81 -21.11 -3.51
N LYS A 99 12.91 -21.94 -2.99
CA LYS A 99 12.80 -22.22 -1.54
C LYS A 99 14.08 -22.79 -0.93
N TYR A 100 14.83 -23.58 -1.70
CA TYR A 100 16.10 -24.15 -1.24
C TYR A 100 17.21 -23.10 -1.22
N TRP A 101 17.20 -22.17 -2.17
CA TRP A 101 18.18 -21.09 -2.23
C TRP A 101 18.01 -20.10 -1.07
N ILE A 102 16.77 -19.76 -0.71
CA ILE A 102 16.45 -18.92 0.48
C ILE A 102 17.12 -19.46 1.75
N ASN A 103 17.24 -20.78 1.85
CA ASN A 103 17.80 -21.49 3.00
C ASN A 103 19.25 -21.95 2.77
N ASN A 104 19.94 -21.43 1.74
CA ASN A 104 21.31 -21.79 1.36
C ASN A 104 21.54 -23.28 1.05
N ASN A 105 20.49 -24.00 0.65
CA ASN A 105 20.50 -25.45 0.43
C ASN A 105 20.18 -25.84 -1.03
N CYS A 106 20.26 -24.90 -1.98
CA CYS A 106 19.96 -25.22 -3.38
C CYS A 106 21.10 -25.98 -4.05
N VAL A 107 20.81 -27.21 -4.48
CA VAL A 107 21.76 -28.08 -5.19
C VAL A 107 21.91 -27.75 -6.68
N HIS A 108 20.97 -27.00 -7.27
CA HIS A 108 20.93 -26.74 -8.70
C HIS A 108 21.71 -25.49 -9.14
N GLY A 109 22.19 -24.67 -8.20
CA GLY A 109 22.97 -23.47 -8.51
C GLY A 109 22.29 -22.59 -9.56
N GLU A 110 23.04 -22.11 -10.55
CA GLU A 110 22.54 -21.26 -11.63
C GLU A 110 21.58 -21.97 -12.61
N GLN A 111 21.52 -23.31 -12.58
CA GLN A 111 20.60 -24.10 -13.43
C GLN A 111 19.23 -24.30 -12.77
N CYS A 112 18.98 -23.65 -11.63
CA CYS A 112 17.69 -23.76 -10.97
C CYS A 112 16.59 -23.12 -11.82
N LEU A 113 15.48 -23.85 -12.01
CA LEU A 113 14.28 -23.35 -12.69
C LEU A 113 13.57 -22.23 -11.91
N TYR A 114 13.99 -21.97 -10.67
CA TYR A 114 13.44 -20.98 -9.77
C TYR A 114 14.45 -19.84 -9.54
N LEU A 115 13.95 -18.64 -9.29
CA LEU A 115 14.77 -17.44 -9.18
C LEU A 115 15.71 -17.50 -7.97
N HIS A 116 16.99 -17.22 -8.19
CA HIS A 116 18.04 -17.04 -7.16
C HIS A 116 18.34 -15.54 -6.94
N SER A 117 17.28 -14.75 -6.83
CA SER A 117 17.33 -13.31 -6.58
C SER A 117 16.19 -12.95 -5.65
N TRP A 118 16.42 -11.98 -4.77
CA TRP A 118 15.40 -11.43 -3.87
C TRP A 118 14.46 -10.44 -4.58
N PHE A 119 14.68 -10.17 -5.86
CA PHE A 119 13.83 -9.30 -6.67
C PHE A 119 13.80 -9.75 -8.13
N CYS A 120 12.73 -9.41 -8.83
CA CYS A 120 12.64 -9.47 -10.29
C CYS A 120 12.12 -8.12 -10.82
N GLY A 121 12.83 -7.55 -11.79
CA GLY A 121 12.58 -6.21 -12.33
C GLY A 121 13.85 -5.35 -12.29
N ASP A 122 13.85 -4.25 -13.02
CA ASP A 122 14.98 -3.33 -13.10
C ASP A 122 14.91 -2.26 -12.00
N GLY A 123 16.07 -1.83 -11.48
CA GLY A 123 16.18 -0.60 -10.70
C GLY A 123 16.44 -0.75 -9.20
N PHE A 124 16.89 -1.91 -8.70
CA PHE A 124 17.15 -2.10 -7.26
C PHE A 124 18.39 -2.91 -6.94
N SER A 125 18.96 -2.62 -5.78
CA SER A 125 19.96 -3.47 -5.15
C SER A 125 19.66 -3.63 -3.66
N THR A 126 19.87 -4.83 -3.13
CA THR A 126 19.94 -5.04 -1.69
C THR A 126 21.25 -4.47 -1.16
N VAL A 127 21.17 -3.63 -0.13
CA VAL A 127 22.35 -3.01 0.50
C VAL A 127 22.84 -3.87 1.66
N THR A 128 21.97 -4.16 2.63
CA THR A 128 22.31 -4.95 3.82
C THR A 128 21.08 -5.62 4.43
N LYS A 129 21.33 -6.58 5.33
CA LYS A 129 20.33 -7.32 6.09
C LYS A 129 20.59 -7.08 7.57
N LEU A 130 19.60 -6.55 8.27
CA LEU A 130 19.62 -6.32 9.71
C LEU A 130 18.75 -7.40 10.37
N GLN A 131 19.37 -8.47 10.85
CA GLN A 131 18.65 -9.63 11.37
C GLN A 131 18.97 -9.88 12.84
N GLU A 132 18.19 -9.26 13.72
CA GLU A 132 18.32 -9.45 15.16
C GLU A 132 16.98 -9.58 15.90
N HIS A 133 15.88 -9.08 15.32
CA HIS A 133 14.56 -9.30 15.90
C HIS A 133 14.17 -10.78 15.81
N LYS A 134 13.43 -11.24 16.82
CA LYS A 134 13.02 -12.66 16.92
C LYS A 134 11.60 -12.90 16.42
N LYS A 135 10.83 -11.83 16.23
CA LYS A 135 9.45 -11.85 15.77
C LYS A 135 9.20 -10.71 14.78
N VAL A 136 7.98 -10.62 14.27
CA VAL A 136 7.54 -9.60 13.30
C VAL A 136 7.96 -8.19 13.68
N ILE A 137 8.47 -7.46 12.69
CA ILE A 137 8.73 -6.02 12.75
C ILE A 137 7.40 -5.28 12.53
N THR A 138 7.05 -4.40 13.45
CA THR A 138 5.76 -3.69 13.47
C THR A 138 5.87 -2.21 13.14
N GLY A 139 7.09 -1.68 13.05
CA GLY A 139 7.34 -0.33 12.60
C GLY A 139 8.84 -0.08 12.43
N ILE A 140 9.16 0.83 11.52
CA ILE A 140 10.50 1.31 11.23
C ILE A 140 10.39 2.83 11.23
N ALA A 141 11.31 3.51 11.90
CA ALA A 141 11.29 4.97 12.01
C ALA A 141 12.69 5.55 11.84
N LEU A 142 12.74 6.69 11.15
CA LEU A 142 13.93 7.51 10.95
C LEU A 142 13.60 8.93 11.39
N PRO A 143 13.76 9.24 12.69
CA PRO A 143 13.50 10.58 13.18
C PRO A 143 14.46 11.59 12.56
N VAL A 144 13.94 12.79 12.27
CA VAL A 144 14.68 13.86 11.59
C VAL A 144 15.85 14.32 12.45
N GLY A 145 17.03 14.42 11.84
CA GLY A 145 18.26 14.83 12.53
C GLY A 145 18.95 13.70 13.29
N SER A 146 18.47 12.46 13.17
CA SER A 146 19.13 11.26 13.71
C SER A 146 19.96 10.56 12.63
N ASP A 147 21.11 10.03 13.03
CA ASP A 147 21.90 9.06 12.26
C ASP A 147 21.52 7.60 12.60
N LYS A 148 20.39 7.42 13.29
CA LYS A 148 19.92 6.12 13.78
C LYS A 148 18.55 5.75 13.24
N LEU A 149 18.44 4.48 12.86
CA LEU A 149 17.20 3.81 12.48
C LEU A 149 16.62 3.10 13.70
N TYR A 150 15.31 3.18 13.87
CA TYR A 150 14.59 2.50 14.94
C TYR A 150 13.68 1.44 14.35
N SER A 151 13.68 0.24 14.92
CA SER A 151 12.75 -0.82 14.55
C SER A 151 12.05 -1.37 15.78
N GLY A 152 10.72 -1.46 15.71
CA GLY A 152 9.88 -2.05 16.75
C GLY A 152 9.47 -3.46 16.38
N SER A 153 9.37 -4.35 17.37
CA SER A 153 8.92 -5.74 17.16
C SER A 153 8.00 -6.25 18.27
N THR A 154 7.14 -7.20 17.91
CA THR A 154 6.34 -7.98 18.87
C THR A 154 7.18 -8.87 19.79
N ASP A 155 8.50 -8.95 19.59
CA ASP A 155 9.41 -9.54 20.57
C ASP A 155 9.54 -8.68 21.85
N GLY A 156 8.94 -7.49 21.86
CA GLY A 156 8.89 -6.56 22.98
C GLY A 156 10.07 -5.60 23.03
N THR A 157 10.87 -5.55 21.96
CA THR A 157 12.03 -4.68 21.86
C THR A 157 11.88 -3.61 20.79
N VAL A 158 12.49 -2.45 21.08
CA VAL A 158 12.85 -1.47 20.06
C VAL A 158 14.37 -1.52 19.89
N ARG A 159 14.83 -1.77 18.68
CA ARG A 159 16.26 -1.79 18.34
C ARG A 159 16.63 -0.49 17.65
N ILE A 160 17.80 0.01 18.03
CA ILE A 160 18.41 1.21 17.46
C ILE A 160 19.61 0.76 16.65
N TRP A 161 19.63 1.12 15.37
CA TRP A 161 20.67 0.76 14.43
C TRP A 161 21.43 2.00 14.02
N ASP A 162 22.74 1.87 13.95
CA ASP A 162 23.61 2.90 13.40
C ASP A 162 23.53 2.85 11.86
N CYS A 163 23.11 3.95 11.22
CA CYS A 163 22.88 3.98 9.78
C CYS A 163 24.18 3.90 8.95
N HIS A 164 25.35 4.21 9.54
CA HIS A 164 26.63 4.17 8.84
C HIS A 164 27.22 2.76 8.79
N THR A 165 27.10 2.03 9.90
CA THR A 165 27.70 0.70 10.08
C THR A 165 26.71 -0.44 9.88
N GLY A 166 25.40 -0.16 9.98
CA GLY A 166 24.35 -1.17 10.01
C GLY A 166 24.36 -2.03 11.28
N GLN A 167 25.11 -1.65 12.32
CA GLN A 167 25.18 -2.42 13.56
C GLN A 167 24.07 -2.03 14.54
N CYS A 168 23.62 -2.99 15.34
CA CYS A 168 22.66 -2.72 16.42
C CYS A 168 23.38 -2.00 17.57
N ALA A 169 23.15 -0.70 17.70
CA ALA A 169 23.79 0.16 18.69
C ALA A 169 23.17 -0.01 20.09
N LYS A 170 21.85 -0.21 20.17
CA LYS A 170 21.13 -0.36 21.44
C LYS A 170 19.87 -1.21 21.27
N VAL A 171 19.54 -1.98 22.30
CA VAL A 171 18.27 -2.70 22.41
C VAL A 171 17.52 -2.16 23.63
N ILE A 172 16.30 -1.68 23.42
CA ILE A 172 15.40 -1.23 24.49
C ILE A 172 14.33 -2.29 24.66
N ASN A 173 14.24 -2.88 25.86
CA ASN A 173 13.19 -3.84 26.19
C ASN A 173 12.07 -3.12 26.93
N LEU A 174 10.85 -3.20 26.41
CA LEU A 174 9.67 -2.52 26.96
C LEU A 174 8.79 -3.44 27.80
N GLY A 175 9.10 -4.74 27.87
CA GLY A 175 8.31 -5.72 28.63
C GLY A 175 6.92 -6.00 28.07
N ALA A 176 6.55 -5.41 26.94
CA ALA A 176 5.28 -5.60 26.24
C ALA A 176 5.51 -5.58 24.73
N GLU A 177 4.64 -6.25 23.97
CA GLU A 177 4.74 -6.31 22.50
C GLU A 177 4.66 -4.90 21.89
N VAL A 178 5.61 -4.55 21.01
CA VAL A 178 5.52 -3.33 20.21
C VAL A 178 4.60 -3.61 19.04
N THR A 179 3.46 -2.93 18.97
CA THR A 179 2.41 -3.20 17.99
C THR A 179 2.40 -2.23 16.82
N SER A 180 3.02 -1.06 16.97
CA SER A 180 3.26 -0.09 15.92
C SER A 180 4.40 0.86 16.33
N LEU A 181 5.11 1.43 15.36
CA LEU A 181 6.18 2.38 15.62
C LEU A 181 6.30 3.36 14.45
N ILE A 182 6.29 4.66 14.75
CA ILE A 182 6.42 5.75 13.77
C ILE A 182 7.32 6.86 14.34
N SER A 183 7.78 7.78 13.49
CA SER A 183 8.44 9.02 13.92
C SER A 183 7.81 10.24 13.27
N GLU A 184 7.80 11.35 14.00
CA GLU A 184 7.50 12.69 13.45
C GLU A 184 8.53 13.67 14.01
N GLY A 185 9.31 14.30 13.12
CA GLY A 185 10.40 15.18 13.54
C GLY A 185 11.38 14.45 14.46
N SER A 186 11.64 15.02 15.64
CA SER A 186 12.51 14.43 16.67
C SER A 186 11.79 13.45 17.62
N TRP A 187 10.51 13.15 17.37
CA TRP A 187 9.73 12.26 18.21
C TRP A 187 9.62 10.88 17.59
N ILE A 188 9.68 9.86 18.44
CA ILE A 188 9.37 8.47 18.13
C ILE A 188 8.17 8.08 18.98
N PHE A 189 7.16 7.53 18.31
CA PHE A 189 5.97 7.00 18.97
C PHE A 189 5.98 5.48 18.87
N VAL A 190 5.77 4.82 20.00
CA VAL A 190 5.78 3.37 20.14
C VAL A 190 4.43 2.92 20.68
N GLY A 191 3.65 2.24 19.86
CA GLY A 191 2.37 1.66 20.23
C GLY A 191 2.59 0.40 21.04
N LEU A 192 1.99 0.36 22.23
CA LEU A 192 2.01 -0.78 23.15
C LEU A 192 0.57 -1.22 23.45
N GLN A 193 0.45 -2.18 24.36
CA GLN A 193 -0.85 -2.50 24.94
C GLN A 193 -1.29 -1.37 25.89
N ASN A 194 -2.48 -0.84 25.63
CA ASN A 194 -3.17 0.21 26.40
C ASN A 194 -2.48 1.59 26.47
N ALA A 195 -1.38 1.80 25.75
CA ALA A 195 -0.62 3.05 25.81
C ALA A 195 0.20 3.29 24.54
N VAL A 196 0.57 4.55 24.32
CA VAL A 196 1.62 4.94 23.37
C VAL A 196 2.76 5.58 24.14
N LYS A 197 3.99 5.10 23.96
CA LYS A 197 5.19 5.80 24.47
C LYS A 197 5.68 6.81 23.45
N ALA A 198 6.01 8.02 23.90
CA ALA A 198 6.59 9.07 23.09
C ALA A 198 8.00 9.39 23.59
N TRP A 199 9.00 9.25 22.72
CA TRP A 199 10.40 9.52 23.03
C TRP A 199 10.91 10.66 22.16
N ASN A 200 11.50 11.67 22.80
CA ASN A 200 12.20 12.72 22.07
C ASN A 200 13.69 12.42 22.05
N ILE A 201 14.26 12.28 20.86
CA ILE A 201 15.68 11.91 20.71
C ILE A 201 16.64 13.08 20.98
N GLN A 202 16.18 14.32 20.95
CA GLN A 202 17.02 15.51 21.18
C GLN A 202 17.07 15.88 22.65
N THR A 203 15.91 15.88 23.32
CA THR A 203 15.80 16.21 24.74
C THR A 203 15.97 15.01 25.65
N MET A 204 15.98 13.78 25.10
CA MET A 204 15.98 12.51 25.85
C MET A 204 14.81 12.39 26.83
N SER A 205 13.70 13.08 26.55
CA SER A 205 12.49 13.02 27.37
C SER A 205 11.58 11.88 26.92
N GLU A 206 10.96 11.21 27.88
CA GLU A 206 10.03 10.12 27.65
C GLU A 206 8.67 10.42 28.29
N PHE A 207 7.60 10.18 27.54
CA PHE A 207 6.22 10.37 27.98
C PHE A 207 5.39 9.13 27.65
N THR A 208 4.35 8.91 28.44
CA THR A 208 3.35 7.86 28.19
C THR A 208 2.00 8.52 27.93
N LEU A 209 1.38 8.16 26.82
CA LEU A 209 0.05 8.60 26.41
C LEU A 209 -0.94 7.49 26.71
N ASP A 210 -1.64 7.64 27.83
CA ASP A 210 -2.68 6.71 28.27
C ASP A 210 -4.01 6.99 27.56
N GLY A 211 -4.91 6.00 27.58
CA GLY A 211 -6.24 6.11 26.97
C GLY A 211 -6.62 4.92 26.10
N PRO A 212 -5.76 4.50 25.13
CA PRO A 212 -6.01 3.34 24.30
C PRO A 212 -6.39 2.09 25.10
N LYS A 213 -7.32 1.29 24.57
CA LYS A 213 -7.67 -0.01 25.16
C LYS A 213 -7.35 -1.12 24.16
N GLY A 214 -6.58 -2.09 24.64
CA GLY A 214 -6.00 -3.14 23.81
C GLY A 214 -4.77 -2.65 23.04
N ARG A 215 -4.46 -3.34 21.95
CA ARG A 215 -3.26 -3.09 21.14
C ARG A 215 -3.44 -1.85 20.26
N VAL A 216 -2.44 -0.96 20.24
CA VAL A 216 -2.37 0.14 19.27
C VAL A 216 -1.83 -0.37 17.95
N ARG A 217 -2.70 -0.68 16.99
CA ARG A 217 -2.31 -1.35 15.73
C ARG A 217 -1.87 -0.40 14.63
N ALA A 218 -2.35 0.85 14.66
CA ALA A 218 -2.02 1.85 13.67
C ALA A 218 -1.73 3.19 14.34
N MET A 219 -0.74 3.90 13.82
CA MET A 219 -0.46 5.27 14.21
C MET A 219 -0.16 6.11 12.98
N THR A 220 -0.52 7.39 13.02
CA THR A 220 -0.12 8.37 12.01
C THR A 220 -0.08 9.75 12.65
N VAL A 221 0.66 10.69 12.06
CA VAL A 221 0.67 12.08 12.48
C VAL A 221 0.18 12.96 11.35
N GLY A 222 -0.71 13.89 11.67
CA GLY A 222 -1.22 14.87 10.72
C GLY A 222 -1.71 16.13 11.44
N ASN A 223 -1.48 17.31 10.85
CA ASN A 223 -1.80 18.61 11.47
C ASN A 223 -1.32 18.71 12.93
N ASN A 224 -0.06 18.33 13.19
CA ASN A 224 0.55 18.33 14.52
C ASN A 224 -0.24 17.52 15.58
N THR A 225 -1.01 16.53 15.12
CA THR A 225 -1.85 15.67 15.94
C THR A 225 -1.46 14.21 15.67
N LEU A 226 -1.07 13.50 16.72
CA LEU A 226 -0.85 12.06 16.69
C LEU A 226 -2.19 11.36 16.79
N PHE A 227 -2.45 10.45 15.85
CA PHE A 227 -3.61 9.55 15.87
C PHE A 227 -3.15 8.13 16.15
N ALA A 228 -3.79 7.45 17.09
CA ALA A 228 -3.54 6.05 17.39
C ALA A 228 -4.85 5.24 17.32
N GLY A 229 -4.91 4.28 16.41
CA GLY A 229 -6.01 3.34 16.25
C GLY A 229 -5.83 2.15 17.19
N ALA A 230 -6.80 1.96 18.08
CA ALA A 230 -6.80 0.91 19.08
C ALA A 230 -7.65 -0.31 18.68
N GLU A 231 -7.46 -1.40 19.41
CA GLU A 231 -8.13 -2.69 19.20
C GLU A 231 -9.63 -2.65 19.53
N ASP A 232 -10.04 -1.73 20.40
CA ASP A 232 -11.44 -1.48 20.75
C ASP A 232 -12.23 -0.69 19.68
N GLY A 233 -11.57 -0.27 18.59
CA GLY A 233 -12.18 0.49 17.51
C GLY A 233 -12.15 2.01 17.72
N VAL A 234 -11.54 2.50 18.80
CA VAL A 234 -11.41 3.94 19.05
C VAL A 234 -10.09 4.45 18.48
N ILE A 235 -10.11 5.66 17.91
CA ILE A 235 -8.90 6.39 17.51
C ILE A 235 -8.67 7.52 18.50
N PHE A 236 -7.52 7.54 19.13
CA PHE A 236 -7.15 8.59 20.09
C PHE A 236 -6.31 9.65 19.37
N ALA A 237 -6.62 10.92 19.60
CA ALA A 237 -5.97 12.06 18.98
C ALA A 237 -5.29 12.93 20.04
N TRP A 238 -3.96 13.04 19.98
CA TRP A 238 -3.19 13.94 20.86
C TRP A 238 -2.53 15.03 20.05
N ARG A 239 -2.72 16.28 20.48
CA ARG A 239 -2.10 17.44 19.85
C ARG A 239 -0.86 17.85 20.62
N GLY A 240 0.19 18.23 19.88
CA GLY A 240 1.39 18.82 20.48
C GLY A 240 1.05 20.09 21.26
N SER A 241 1.52 20.19 22.50
CA SER A 241 1.33 21.31 23.42
C SER A 241 2.68 21.98 23.70
N SER A 242 2.67 23.28 23.99
CA SER A 242 3.87 24.04 24.39
C SER A 242 4.24 23.86 25.86
N LYS A 243 3.48 23.05 26.62
CA LYS A 243 3.73 22.79 28.04
C LYS A 243 4.88 21.79 28.18
N ALA A 244 5.91 22.15 28.95
CA ALA A 244 7.09 21.32 29.14
C ALA A 244 6.78 19.97 29.83
N ASP A 245 5.83 19.95 30.78
CA ASP A 245 5.49 18.74 31.56
C ASP A 245 4.47 17.82 30.87
N SER A 246 3.80 18.31 29.81
CA SER A 246 2.81 17.55 29.05
C SER A 246 2.81 17.98 27.58
N PRO A 247 3.79 17.51 26.78
CA PRO A 247 3.95 17.93 25.39
C PRO A 247 2.82 17.43 24.49
N PHE A 248 1.95 16.54 24.98
CA PHE A 248 0.82 15.99 24.25
C PHE A 248 -0.45 16.11 25.10
N GLU A 249 -1.48 16.71 24.50
CA GLU A 249 -2.80 16.85 25.12
C GLU A 249 -3.80 16.03 24.32
N LEU A 250 -4.57 15.16 25.01
CA LEU A 250 -5.64 14.40 24.38
C LEU A 250 -6.76 15.36 23.97
N VAL A 251 -6.95 15.56 22.67
CA VAL A 251 -7.94 16.50 22.13
C VAL A 251 -9.25 15.82 21.73
N ALA A 252 -9.21 14.53 21.37
CA ALA A 252 -10.41 13.77 21.05
C ALA A 252 -10.21 12.26 21.14
N SER A 253 -11.33 11.55 21.30
CA SER A 253 -11.46 10.11 21.08
C SER A 253 -12.53 9.88 20.01
N LEU A 254 -12.09 9.50 18.82
CA LEU A 254 -12.91 9.32 17.64
C LEU A 254 -13.51 7.92 17.70
N THR A 255 -14.81 7.85 17.98
CA THR A 255 -15.56 6.60 18.13
C THR A 255 -16.43 6.35 16.89
N GLY A 256 -16.60 5.09 16.51
CA GLY A 256 -17.51 4.72 15.43
C GLY A 256 -17.20 3.38 14.78
N HIS A 257 -15.95 2.93 14.76
CA HIS A 257 -15.64 1.56 14.36
C HIS A 257 -16.12 0.56 15.40
N THR A 258 -16.56 -0.61 14.95
CA THR A 258 -17.09 -1.67 15.83
C THR A 258 -16.05 -2.74 16.18
N LYS A 259 -14.89 -2.68 15.51
CA LYS A 259 -13.75 -3.57 15.73
C LYS A 259 -12.44 -2.78 15.57
N ALA A 260 -11.33 -3.44 15.89
CA ALA A 260 -9.98 -2.89 15.84
C ALA A 260 -9.69 -2.06 14.58
N VAL A 261 -9.15 -0.86 14.78
CA VAL A 261 -8.61 -0.02 13.71
C VAL A 261 -7.25 -0.56 13.31
N VAL A 262 -7.10 -0.94 12.05
CA VAL A 262 -5.94 -1.68 11.53
C VAL A 262 -4.96 -0.77 10.82
N CYS A 263 -5.44 0.28 10.16
CA CYS A 263 -4.62 1.21 9.40
C CYS A 263 -5.19 2.62 9.46
N LEU A 264 -4.30 3.60 9.36
CA LEU A 264 -4.62 5.02 9.34
C LEU A 264 -3.84 5.67 8.20
N ALA A 265 -4.46 6.63 7.52
CA ALA A 265 -3.80 7.47 6.53
C ALA A 265 -4.29 8.91 6.67
N VAL A 266 -3.42 9.88 6.37
CA VAL A 266 -3.77 11.30 6.34
C VAL A 266 -3.57 11.81 4.92
N GLY A 267 -4.56 12.52 4.39
CA GLY A 267 -4.49 13.13 3.07
C GLY A 267 -5.63 14.11 2.85
N CYS A 268 -5.38 15.17 2.07
CA CYS A 268 -6.40 16.17 1.73
C CYS A 268 -7.18 16.75 2.94
N LYS A 269 -6.50 17.00 4.08
CA LYS A 269 -7.09 17.45 5.36
C LYS A 269 -8.09 16.47 6.00
N MET A 270 -8.09 15.22 5.56
CA MET A 270 -8.90 14.16 6.12
C MET A 270 -7.99 13.10 6.75
N LEU A 271 -8.47 12.53 7.84
CA LEU A 271 -7.97 11.27 8.37
C LEU A 271 -8.84 10.15 7.82
N TYR A 272 -8.21 9.08 7.36
CA TYR A 272 -8.86 7.85 6.91
C TYR A 272 -8.48 6.73 7.86
N SER A 273 -9.47 5.93 8.28
CA SER A 273 -9.25 4.77 9.14
C SER A 273 -9.88 3.53 8.56
N GLY A 274 -9.10 2.45 8.47
CA GLY A 274 -9.56 1.15 8.02
C GLY A 274 -9.60 0.17 9.18
N SER A 275 -10.64 -0.66 9.24
CA SER A 275 -10.90 -1.52 10.40
C SER A 275 -11.16 -2.99 10.01
N MET A 276 -11.06 -3.85 11.02
CA MET A 276 -11.57 -5.22 10.98
C MET A 276 -13.09 -5.31 10.83
N ASP A 277 -13.81 -4.19 10.98
CA ASP A 277 -15.24 -4.11 10.69
C ASP A 277 -15.56 -3.92 9.20
N GLN A 278 -14.54 -4.02 8.33
CA GLN A 278 -14.64 -3.97 6.85
C GLN A 278 -14.94 -2.57 6.30
N SER A 279 -15.15 -1.58 7.17
CA SER A 279 -15.41 -0.21 6.75
C SER A 279 -14.14 0.65 6.73
N ILE A 280 -14.19 1.69 5.91
CA ILE A 280 -13.27 2.82 6.00
C ILE A 280 -14.06 4.03 6.52
N LYS A 281 -13.57 4.70 7.56
CA LYS A 281 -14.15 5.96 8.03
C LYS A 281 -13.29 7.13 7.61
N VAL A 282 -13.97 8.23 7.26
CA VAL A 282 -13.35 9.49 6.90
C VAL A 282 -13.66 10.49 8.00
N TRP A 283 -12.63 11.13 8.52
CA TRP A 283 -12.73 12.08 9.62
C TRP A 283 -12.17 13.42 9.18
N ASP A 284 -12.91 14.48 9.43
CA ASP A 284 -12.44 15.83 9.21
C ASP A 284 -11.38 16.19 10.27
N MET A 285 -10.19 16.64 9.85
CA MET A 285 -9.09 16.86 10.78
C MET A 285 -9.23 18.13 11.63
N ASP A 286 -10.09 19.07 11.23
CA ASP A 286 -10.31 20.32 11.95
C ASP A 286 -11.33 20.12 13.08
N THR A 287 -12.41 19.39 12.80
CA THR A 287 -13.53 19.12 13.73
C THR A 287 -13.42 17.77 14.45
N LEU A 288 -12.57 16.86 13.95
CA LEU A 288 -12.40 15.48 14.43
C LEU A 288 -13.71 14.67 14.43
N GLN A 289 -14.64 15.02 13.55
CA GLN A 289 -15.91 14.33 13.36
C GLN A 289 -15.85 13.36 12.17
N CYS A 290 -16.57 12.24 12.29
CA CYS A 290 -16.75 11.31 11.18
C CYS A 290 -17.65 11.97 10.12
N THR A 291 -17.10 12.19 8.92
CA THR A 291 -17.85 12.77 7.79
C THR A 291 -18.46 11.72 6.89
N MET A 292 -17.78 10.58 6.70
CA MET A 292 -18.23 9.51 5.82
C MET A 292 -17.87 8.13 6.35
N THR A 293 -18.62 7.12 5.92
CA THR A 293 -18.28 5.70 6.09
C THR A 293 -18.40 5.00 4.74
N LEU A 294 -17.30 4.40 4.29
CA LEU A 294 -17.19 3.70 3.01
C LEU A 294 -17.29 2.19 3.28
N ASN A 295 -18.29 1.54 2.71
CA ASN A 295 -18.66 0.14 2.98
C ASN A 295 -18.63 -0.72 1.71
N ASP A 296 -17.51 -0.71 0.98
CA ASP A 296 -17.38 -1.49 -0.27
C ASP A 296 -16.51 -2.74 -0.11
N HIS A 297 -15.58 -2.75 0.84
CA HIS A 297 -14.79 -3.95 1.15
C HIS A 297 -15.63 -5.02 1.83
N THR A 298 -15.37 -6.29 1.50
CA THR A 298 -16.11 -7.43 2.05
C THR A 298 -15.35 -8.17 3.16
N ASP A 299 -14.13 -7.72 3.47
CA ASP A 299 -13.27 -8.26 4.52
C ASP A 299 -12.40 -7.14 5.11
N VAL A 300 -11.59 -7.46 6.13
CA VAL A 300 -10.72 -6.53 6.88
C VAL A 300 -9.94 -5.60 5.95
N VAL A 301 -10.07 -4.29 6.17
CA VAL A 301 -9.24 -3.28 5.50
C VAL A 301 -7.83 -3.33 6.10
N THR A 302 -6.86 -3.76 5.30
CA THR A 302 -5.51 -4.06 5.75
C THR A 302 -4.57 -2.86 5.68
N SER A 303 -4.76 -1.97 4.72
CA SER A 303 -3.92 -0.79 4.54
C SER A 303 -4.64 0.33 3.81
N LEU A 304 -4.21 1.56 4.08
CA LEU A 304 -4.68 2.78 3.45
C LEU A 304 -3.47 3.64 3.11
N ILE A 305 -3.45 4.20 1.92
CA ILE A 305 -2.50 5.26 1.54
C ILE A 305 -3.23 6.35 0.78
N CYS A 306 -2.79 7.60 0.95
CA CYS A 306 -3.25 8.70 0.12
C CYS A 306 -2.18 8.99 -0.94
N TRP A 307 -2.61 9.10 -2.19
CA TRP A 307 -1.73 9.48 -3.29
C TRP A 307 -2.43 10.54 -4.15
N ASP A 308 -1.88 11.76 -4.14
CA ASP A 308 -2.50 12.92 -4.76
C ASP A 308 -3.92 13.15 -4.19
N GLN A 309 -4.97 13.27 -5.03
CA GLN A 309 -6.36 13.33 -4.58
C GLN A 309 -7.02 11.97 -4.30
N TYR A 310 -6.31 10.85 -4.51
CA TYR A 310 -6.88 9.52 -4.40
C TYR A 310 -6.56 8.87 -3.07
N LEU A 311 -7.55 8.19 -2.52
CA LEU A 311 -7.33 7.22 -1.45
C LEU A 311 -7.19 5.85 -2.11
N LEU A 312 -6.18 5.07 -1.70
CA LEU A 312 -6.04 3.68 -2.08
C LEU A 312 -6.24 2.84 -0.81
N SER A 313 -7.08 1.82 -0.89
CA SER A 313 -7.32 0.88 0.19
C SER A 313 -7.06 -0.55 -0.26
N SER A 314 -6.46 -1.36 0.60
CA SER A 314 -6.37 -2.80 0.41
C SER A 314 -7.17 -3.55 1.45
N SER A 315 -7.64 -4.74 1.09
CA SER A 315 -8.35 -5.62 2.02
C SER A 315 -7.93 -7.08 1.88
N SER A 316 -8.23 -7.85 2.94
CA SER A 316 -8.16 -9.30 2.92
C SER A 316 -9.14 -9.95 1.92
N ASP A 317 -10.09 -9.18 1.37
CA ASP A 317 -10.94 -9.58 0.23
C ASP A 317 -10.17 -9.69 -1.10
N ARG A 318 -8.86 -9.45 -1.07
CA ARG A 318 -7.91 -9.53 -2.18
C ARG A 318 -8.06 -8.41 -3.22
N THR A 319 -8.71 -7.32 -2.86
CA THR A 319 -8.85 -6.15 -3.72
C THR A 319 -8.02 -4.98 -3.20
N ILE A 320 -7.54 -4.18 -4.16
CA ILE A 320 -7.08 -2.81 -3.95
C ILE A 320 -8.10 -1.90 -4.64
N LYS A 321 -8.70 -0.98 -3.88
CA LYS A 321 -9.69 -0.04 -4.39
C LYS A 321 -9.10 1.36 -4.42
N VAL A 322 -9.39 2.10 -5.49
CA VAL A 322 -9.03 3.50 -5.65
C VAL A 322 -10.29 4.33 -5.50
N TRP A 323 -10.27 5.27 -4.57
CA TRP A 323 -11.38 6.15 -4.26
C TRP A 323 -11.08 7.56 -4.72
N ALA A 324 -12.05 8.20 -5.35
CA ALA A 324 -11.98 9.59 -5.78
C ALA A 324 -13.19 10.37 -5.29
N CYS A 325 -12.98 11.67 -5.03
CA CYS A 325 -14.07 12.59 -4.72
C CYS A 325 -14.86 12.89 -5.99
N ILE A 326 -16.18 12.74 -5.94
CA ILE A 326 -17.10 13.13 -7.02
C ILE A 326 -17.74 14.49 -6.74
N GLU A 327 -18.40 15.10 -7.72
CA GLU A 327 -19.02 16.44 -7.60
C GLU A 327 -20.01 16.56 -6.42
N ALA A 328 -20.60 15.43 -5.98
CA ALA A 328 -21.48 15.36 -4.82
C ALA A 328 -20.74 15.46 -3.46
N GLY A 329 -19.41 15.54 -3.49
CA GLY A 329 -18.57 15.61 -2.29
C GLY A 329 -18.34 14.28 -1.59
N SER A 330 -18.82 13.15 -2.14
CA SER A 330 -18.59 11.79 -1.62
C SER A 330 -17.38 11.13 -2.25
N LEU A 331 -16.82 10.14 -1.57
CA LEU A 331 -15.76 9.26 -2.07
C LEU A 331 -16.38 7.99 -2.66
N GLU A 332 -16.10 7.72 -3.93
CA GLU A 332 -16.56 6.51 -4.63
C GLU A 332 -15.40 5.74 -5.25
N VAL A 333 -15.58 4.43 -5.39
CA VAL A 333 -14.60 3.55 -6.03
C VAL A 333 -14.61 3.80 -7.54
N ILE A 334 -13.49 4.31 -8.05
CA ILE A 334 -13.31 4.55 -9.51
C ILE A 334 -12.54 3.43 -10.19
N TYR A 335 -11.81 2.61 -9.42
CA TYR A 335 -11.03 1.50 -9.94
C TYR A 335 -10.86 0.42 -8.86
N THR A 336 -10.87 -0.84 -9.28
CA THR A 336 -10.59 -2.00 -8.43
C THR A 336 -9.58 -2.89 -9.13
N HIS A 337 -8.47 -3.15 -8.44
CA HIS A 337 -7.46 -4.12 -8.82
C HIS A 337 -7.60 -5.36 -7.95
N THR A 338 -7.48 -6.55 -8.55
CA THR A 338 -7.59 -7.82 -7.82
C THR A 338 -6.25 -8.52 -7.77
N GLU A 339 -5.83 -8.86 -6.57
CA GLU A 339 -4.64 -9.66 -6.29
C GLU A 339 -5.02 -11.12 -6.08
N GLU A 340 -4.23 -12.06 -6.60
CA GLU A 340 -4.53 -13.49 -6.39
C GLU A 340 -4.28 -13.92 -4.93
N ASN A 341 -3.22 -13.38 -4.31
CA ASN A 341 -2.65 -13.89 -3.07
C ASN A 341 -3.01 -13.10 -1.80
N GLY A 342 -3.99 -12.19 -1.88
CA GLY A 342 -4.44 -11.38 -0.74
C GLY A 342 -3.41 -10.33 -0.31
N VAL A 343 -3.89 -9.14 0.08
CA VAL A 343 -3.02 -7.99 0.33
C VAL A 343 -2.84 -7.77 1.82
N VAL A 344 -1.58 -7.71 2.25
CA VAL A 344 -1.15 -7.50 3.63
C VAL A 344 -0.97 -6.01 3.91
N SER A 345 -0.27 -5.28 3.05
CA SER A 345 -0.02 -3.85 3.22
C SER A 345 0.22 -3.16 1.87
N LEU A 346 -0.10 -1.87 1.83
CA LEU A 346 0.22 -0.98 0.72
C LEU A 346 1.27 0.03 1.15
N PHE A 347 2.12 0.41 0.22
CA PHE A 347 3.06 1.50 0.41
C PHE A 347 3.27 2.26 -0.90
N GLY A 348 3.28 3.59 -0.84
CA GLY A 348 3.53 4.42 -2.02
C GLY A 348 4.87 5.12 -1.91
N MET A 349 5.67 5.10 -2.98
CA MET A 349 6.84 5.98 -3.09
C MET A 349 7.13 6.37 -4.55
N PRO A 350 7.75 7.53 -4.78
CA PRO A 350 8.29 7.85 -6.09
C PRO A 350 9.51 6.96 -6.40
N ASP A 351 9.67 6.58 -7.67
CA ASP A 351 10.94 6.03 -8.16
C ASP A 351 12.02 7.12 -8.30
N ALA A 352 13.21 6.75 -8.75
CA ALA A 352 14.31 7.68 -8.97
C ALA A 352 14.00 8.79 -10.01
N GLU A 353 13.00 8.59 -10.88
CA GLU A 353 12.54 9.58 -11.86
C GLU A 353 11.36 10.41 -11.35
N GLY A 354 10.88 10.15 -10.12
CA GLY A 354 9.72 10.80 -9.53
C GLY A 354 8.38 10.17 -9.91
N LYS A 355 8.36 9.02 -10.59
CA LYS A 355 7.12 8.34 -10.98
C LYS A 355 6.50 7.63 -9.78
N PRO A 356 5.17 7.68 -9.62
CA PRO A 356 4.49 7.08 -8.48
C PRO A 356 4.47 5.54 -8.58
N ILE A 357 5.09 4.87 -7.62
CA ILE A 357 5.10 3.40 -7.54
C ILE A 357 4.32 2.95 -6.30
N LEU A 358 3.35 2.06 -6.53
CA LEU A 358 2.62 1.36 -5.48
C LEU A 358 3.27 0.01 -5.21
N PHE A 359 3.60 -0.23 -3.96
CA PHE A 359 4.03 -1.52 -3.46
C PHE A 359 2.84 -2.19 -2.78
N SER A 360 2.56 -3.43 -3.17
CA SER A 360 1.51 -4.27 -2.59
C SER A 360 2.16 -5.52 -2.02
N SER A 361 2.25 -5.60 -0.70
CA SER A 361 2.73 -6.79 0.00
C SER A 361 1.64 -7.86 0.00
N CYS A 362 1.97 -9.06 -0.46
CA CYS A 362 1.04 -10.17 -0.62
C CYS A 362 1.34 -11.31 0.37
N ARG A 363 0.35 -12.15 0.68
CA ARG A 363 0.51 -13.30 1.60
C ARG A 363 1.33 -14.47 1.03
N ASP A 364 1.96 -14.27 -0.13
CA ASP A 364 2.85 -15.23 -0.76
C ASP A 364 4.33 -14.90 -0.50
N ASN A 365 4.61 -14.03 0.47
CA ASN A 365 5.95 -13.50 0.80
C ASN A 365 6.57 -12.68 -0.33
N SER A 366 5.75 -12.07 -1.19
CA SER A 366 6.21 -11.15 -2.23
C SER A 366 5.62 -9.75 -2.06
N VAL A 367 6.30 -8.76 -2.62
CA VAL A 367 5.82 -7.39 -2.73
C VAL A 367 5.76 -7.07 -4.20
N HIS A 368 4.55 -6.90 -4.73
CA HIS A 368 4.32 -6.50 -6.11
C HIS A 368 4.49 -5.00 -6.26
N MET A 369 5.02 -4.57 -7.38
CA MET A 369 5.27 -3.15 -7.68
C MET A 369 4.49 -2.73 -8.90
N TYR A 370 3.68 -1.69 -8.75
CA TYR A 370 2.80 -1.18 -9.79
C TYR A 370 3.10 0.27 -10.11
N GLU A 371 3.16 0.61 -11.40
CA GLU A 371 3.26 2.00 -11.82
C GLU A 371 1.88 2.66 -11.80
N LEU A 372 1.71 3.71 -10.99
CA LEU A 372 0.49 4.48 -10.97
C LEU A 372 0.50 5.54 -12.10
N PRO A 373 -0.67 5.87 -12.68
CA PRO A 373 -2.00 5.35 -12.37
C PRO A 373 -2.35 4.05 -13.11
N SER A 374 -1.45 3.52 -13.94
CA SER A 374 -1.76 2.42 -14.86
C SER A 374 -1.98 1.05 -14.21
N PHE A 375 -1.48 0.87 -12.98
CA PHE A 375 -1.39 -0.43 -12.31
C PHE A 375 -0.61 -1.49 -13.12
N SER A 376 0.30 -1.07 -14.01
CA SER A 376 1.19 -2.01 -14.71
C SER A 376 2.25 -2.55 -13.76
N GLU A 377 2.39 -3.87 -13.71
CA GLU A 377 3.40 -4.53 -12.87
C GLU A 377 4.81 -4.23 -13.40
N ARG A 378 5.61 -3.54 -12.59
CA ARG A 378 7.02 -3.21 -12.89
C ARG A 378 7.97 -4.31 -12.42
N GLY A 379 7.66 -4.95 -11.31
CA GLY A 379 8.52 -5.94 -10.69
C GLY A 379 7.97 -6.48 -9.37
N ARG A 380 8.76 -7.35 -8.74
CA ARG A 380 8.46 -7.93 -7.44
C ARG A 380 9.69 -8.00 -6.55
N LEU A 381 9.49 -7.80 -5.26
CA LEU A 381 10.45 -8.17 -4.22
C LEU A 381 9.98 -9.47 -3.57
N PHE A 382 10.91 -10.27 -3.08
CA PHE A 382 10.63 -11.49 -2.33
C PHE A 382 11.22 -11.38 -0.93
N ALA A 383 10.54 -11.98 0.04
CA ALA A 383 10.98 -12.04 1.43
C ALA A 383 10.88 -13.47 1.97
N LYS A 384 11.44 -13.70 3.16
CA LYS A 384 11.36 -15.00 3.82
C LYS A 384 9.97 -15.28 4.38
N LYS A 385 9.31 -14.22 4.85
CA LYS A 385 7.93 -14.21 5.30
C LYS A 385 7.21 -12.98 4.75
N ASP A 386 5.90 -12.91 4.96
CA ASP A 386 5.08 -11.76 4.60
C ASP A 386 5.71 -10.44 5.07
N VAL A 387 5.79 -9.49 4.14
CA VAL A 387 6.31 -8.16 4.41
C VAL A 387 5.18 -7.33 4.99
N ALA A 388 5.25 -7.07 6.29
CA ALA A 388 4.22 -6.30 6.98
C ALA A 388 4.40 -4.79 6.73
N LEU A 389 5.64 -4.34 6.52
CA LEU A 389 6.00 -2.94 6.53
C LEU A 389 7.02 -2.60 5.44
N ILE A 390 6.82 -1.45 4.81
CA ILE A 390 7.81 -0.77 3.97
C ILE A 390 7.90 0.66 4.47
N GLU A 391 9.11 1.21 4.60
CA GLU A 391 9.35 2.57 5.07
C GLU A 391 10.36 3.27 4.17
N LEU A 392 10.16 4.55 3.88
CA LEU A 392 11.08 5.34 3.07
C LEU A 392 12.32 5.73 3.85
N GLY A 393 13.47 5.68 3.17
CA GLY A 393 14.75 6.15 3.67
C GLY A 393 15.29 7.33 2.88
N PRO A 394 16.30 8.03 3.42
CA PRO A 394 16.99 9.11 2.71
C PRO A 394 17.75 8.57 1.49
N GLY A 395 17.93 9.42 0.48
CA GLY A 395 18.83 9.13 -0.65
C GLY A 395 18.41 7.95 -1.52
N GLY A 396 17.10 7.73 -1.69
CA GLY A 396 16.56 6.64 -2.52
C GLY A 396 16.63 5.27 -1.85
N LEU A 397 16.87 5.23 -0.53
CA LEU A 397 16.76 4.01 0.26
C LEU A 397 15.30 3.74 0.64
N PHE A 398 14.99 2.47 0.86
CA PHE A 398 13.78 2.07 1.58
C PHE A 398 14.04 0.79 2.37
N PHE A 399 13.23 0.57 3.38
CA PHE A 399 13.36 -0.53 4.31
C PHE A 399 12.14 -1.42 4.21
N THR A 400 12.35 -2.73 4.30
CA THR A 400 11.24 -3.69 4.40
C THR A 400 11.41 -4.52 5.67
N GLY A 401 10.36 -4.64 6.46
CA GLY A 401 10.31 -5.50 7.64
C GLY A 401 9.36 -6.67 7.44
N ASP A 402 9.84 -7.90 7.65
CA ASP A 402 9.02 -9.11 7.52
C ASP A 402 8.62 -9.73 8.87
N GLU A 403 7.71 -10.71 8.82
CA GLU A 403 7.25 -11.42 10.02
C GLU A 403 8.31 -12.27 10.72
N SER A 404 9.45 -12.52 10.09
CA SER A 404 10.55 -13.28 10.69
C SER A 404 11.43 -12.41 11.60
N GLY A 405 11.26 -11.09 11.56
CA GLY A 405 12.15 -10.14 12.23
C GLY A 405 13.33 -9.72 11.37
N LEU A 406 13.30 -10.02 10.06
CA LEU A 406 14.32 -9.58 9.13
C LEU A 406 13.97 -8.18 8.60
N LEU A 407 14.89 -7.24 8.79
CA LEU A 407 14.84 -5.92 8.18
C LEU A 407 15.83 -5.90 7.00
N MET A 408 15.34 -5.64 5.80
CA MET A 408 16.16 -5.48 4.59
C MET A 408 16.25 -4.03 4.18
N VAL A 409 17.45 -3.61 3.79
CA VAL A 409 17.73 -2.27 3.26
C VAL A 409 17.88 -2.36 1.76
N TRP A 410 17.12 -1.55 1.04
CA TRP A 410 17.08 -1.50 -0.41
C TRP A 410 17.49 -0.12 -0.89
N LYS A 411 18.06 -0.06 -2.10
CA LYS A 411 18.37 1.19 -2.79
C LYS A 411 17.83 1.15 -4.22
N TRP A 412 17.18 2.23 -4.63
CA TRP A 412 16.90 2.50 -6.02
C TRP A 412 18.20 2.71 -6.80
N LEU A 413 18.40 1.94 -7.86
CA LEU A 413 19.46 2.17 -8.82
C LEU A 413 19.00 3.25 -9.78
N GLU A 414 19.67 4.41 -9.77
CA GLU A 414 19.45 5.41 -10.82
C GLU A 414 19.77 4.76 -12.17
N VAL A 415 18.84 4.86 -13.12
CA VAL A 415 19.13 4.52 -14.52
C VAL A 415 20.28 5.44 -14.93
N PRO A 416 21.38 4.93 -15.52
CA PRO A 416 22.45 5.79 -16.00
C PRO A 416 21.84 6.83 -16.92
N LYS A 417 21.92 8.11 -16.54
CA LYS A 417 21.59 9.20 -17.47
C LYS A 417 22.51 9.00 -18.66
N VAL A 418 21.97 8.54 -19.78
CA VAL A 418 22.70 8.50 -21.05
C VAL A 418 23.18 9.92 -21.25
N ALA A 419 24.50 10.12 -21.19
CA ALA A 419 25.10 11.42 -21.42
C ALA A 419 24.59 11.90 -22.78
N SER A 420 23.74 12.92 -22.77
CA SER A 420 23.35 13.61 -23.99
C SER A 420 24.64 14.18 -24.58
N SER A 421 25.09 13.57 -25.68
CA SER A 421 26.25 13.98 -26.45
C SER A 421 25.95 15.22 -27.27
#